data_AF-A0A969NFN8-F1
#
_entry.id   AF-A0A969NFN8-F1
#
_cell.length_a   1.000
_cell.length_b   1.000
_cell.length_c   1.000
_cell.angle_alpha   90.00
_cell.angle_beta   90.00
_cell.angle_gamma   90.00
#
_symmetry.space_group_name_H-M   'P 1'
#
loop_
_entity.id
_entity.type
_entity.pdbx_description
1 polymer ?
#
loop_
_entity_poly.entity_id
_entity_poly.type
_entity_poly.pdbx_seq_one_letter_code
_entity_poly.pdbx_strand_id
1 'polypeptide(L)'
;MKTKEILTTALLVIVSLLLSNELLKAQEFNKKLQKYAGTLATEIGEVEKSRIPVLDSIAESIIRAKKKYGKSKILLVCTHNSRRSHIAQMWLETAALYYKVKEIYTFSGGIEVTAANKRAIDALGRAGFNTSVSNKNSENPIYMITQGGGHSTSILYSKKYDDSQNPHENFIACNGLL
;
A
#
# COMPACT_ATOMS: atom_id res chain seq x y z
N MET A 1 8.92 45.54 21.94
CA MET A 1 8.63 44.13 22.28
C MET A 1 7.75 43.47 21.22
N LYS A 2 6.56 44.02 20.91
CA LYS A 2 5.62 43.50 19.89
C LYS A 2 6.20 43.22 18.50
N THR A 3 7.08 44.07 17.97
CA THR A 3 7.64 43.89 16.61
C THR A 3 8.54 42.66 16.48
N LYS A 4 9.33 42.33 17.51
CA LYS A 4 10.17 41.12 17.53
C LYS A 4 9.30 39.86 17.59
N GLU A 5 8.27 39.86 18.45
CA GLU A 5 7.31 38.75 18.57
C GLU A 5 6.55 38.48 17.26
N ILE A 6 6.12 39.54 16.56
CA ILE A 6 5.47 39.42 15.24
C ILE A 6 6.45 38.81 14.22
N LEU A 7 7.71 39.26 14.19
CA LEU A 7 8.72 38.72 13.27
C LEU A 7 9.01 37.24 13.55
N THR A 8 9.15 36.85 14.82
CA THR A 8 9.40 35.47 15.22
C THR A 8 8.22 34.56 14.88
N THR A 9 6.99 35.03 15.09
CA THR A 9 5.78 34.28 14.75
C THR A 9 5.63 34.10 13.24
N ALA A 10 5.86 35.16 12.46
CA ALA A 10 5.84 35.09 10.99
C ALA A 10 6.90 34.12 10.46
N LEU A 11 8.11 34.13 11.02
CA LEU A 11 9.18 33.20 10.66
C LEU A 11 8.80 31.75 10.96
N LEU A 12 8.22 31.48 12.14
CA LEU A 12 7.73 30.15 12.52
C LEU A 12 6.65 29.61 11.56
N VAL A 13 5.72 30.47 11.14
CA VAL A 13 4.67 30.10 10.18
C VAL A 13 5.28 29.80 8.81
N ILE A 14 6.21 30.63 8.32
CA ILE A 14 6.91 30.40 7.04
C ILE A 14 7.70 29.09 7.08
N VAL A 15 8.45 28.84 8.15
CA VAL A 15 9.20 27.59 8.34
C VAL A 15 8.25 26.39 8.37
N SER A 16 7.12 26.49 9.05
CA SER A 16 6.11 25.42 9.09
C SER A 16 5.51 25.12 7.72
N LEU A 17 5.23 26.16 6.91
CA LEU A 17 4.73 26.03 5.55
C LEU A 17 5.78 25.39 4.62
N LEU A 18 7.04 25.81 4.73
CA LEU A 18 8.15 25.24 3.96
C LEU A 18 8.36 23.76 4.31
N LEU A 19 8.36 23.42 5.60
CA LEU A 19 8.46 22.03 6.07
C LEU A 19 7.28 21.17 5.58
N SER A 20 6.06 21.72 5.59
CA SER A 20 4.87 21.03 5.10
C SER A 20 4.96 20.72 3.60
N ASN A 21 5.46 21.68 2.80
CA ASN A 21 5.66 21.47 1.36
C ASN A 21 6.74 20.42 1.05
N GLU A 22 7.85 20.43 1.79
CA GLU A 22 8.87 19.40 1.63
C GLU A 22 8.37 18.02 2.07
N LEU A 23 7.54 17.96 3.11
CA LEU A 23 6.87 16.71 3.52
C LEU A 23 5.91 16.19 2.44
N LEU A 24 5.19 17.08 1.76
CA LEU A 24 4.27 16.74 0.67
C LEU A 24 5.02 16.21 -0.56
N LYS A 25 6.13 16.85 -0.94
CA LYS A 25 7.02 16.34 -2.01
C LYS A 25 7.67 15.01 -1.64
N ALA A 26 8.02 14.85 -0.37
CA ALA A 26 8.51 13.60 0.21
C ALA A 26 7.41 12.57 0.49
N GLN A 27 6.22 12.73 -0.10
CA GLN A 27 5.16 11.71 -0.20
C GLN A 27 4.68 11.54 -1.64
N GLU A 28 5.55 11.85 -2.61
CA GLU A 28 5.28 11.57 -4.02
C GLU A 28 5.76 10.16 -4.39
N PHE A 29 4.98 9.48 -5.22
CA PHE A 29 5.43 8.22 -5.81
C PHE A 29 6.68 8.45 -6.65
N ASN A 30 7.48 7.39 -6.81
CA ASN A 30 8.47 7.30 -7.87
C ASN A 30 7.81 7.73 -9.20
N LYS A 31 8.45 8.63 -9.97
CA LYS A 31 7.88 9.20 -11.20
C LYS A 31 7.34 8.14 -12.16
N LYS A 32 8.01 6.99 -12.26
CA LYS A 32 7.56 5.86 -13.09
C LYS A 32 6.27 5.25 -12.55
N LEU A 33 6.20 5.02 -11.25
CA LEU A 33 5.00 4.52 -10.58
C LEU A 33 3.86 5.52 -10.66
N GLN A 34 4.13 6.82 -10.46
CA GLN A 34 3.14 7.88 -10.61
C GLN A 34 2.49 7.84 -12.00
N LYS A 35 3.31 7.73 -13.05
CA LYS A 35 2.82 7.61 -14.44
C LYS A 35 2.00 6.33 -14.62
N TYR A 36 2.50 5.19 -14.15
CA TYR A 36 1.82 3.90 -14.28
C TYR A 36 0.46 3.89 -13.58
N ALA A 37 0.42 4.35 -12.33
CA ALA A 37 -0.83 4.46 -11.55
C ALA A 37 -1.82 5.42 -12.21
N GLY A 38 -1.34 6.53 -12.78
CA GLY A 38 -2.15 7.46 -13.55
C GLY A 38 -2.79 6.81 -14.78
N THR A 39 -2.05 5.96 -15.51
CA THR A 39 -2.61 5.17 -16.62
C THR A 39 -3.69 4.20 -16.14
N LEU A 40 -3.42 3.40 -15.10
CA LEU A 40 -4.41 2.47 -14.55
C LEU A 40 -5.70 3.18 -14.10
N ALA A 41 -5.59 4.39 -13.55
CA ALA A 41 -6.77 5.16 -13.14
C ALA A 41 -7.68 5.52 -14.32
N THR A 42 -7.14 5.67 -15.53
CA THR A 42 -7.94 5.90 -16.74
C THR A 42 -8.59 4.65 -17.31
N GLU A 43 -8.06 3.47 -16.98
CA GLU A 43 -8.51 2.16 -17.48
C GLU A 43 -9.54 1.49 -16.53
N ILE A 44 -9.96 2.15 -15.45
CA ILE A 44 -10.86 1.55 -14.45
C ILE A 44 -12.21 1.11 -15.03
N GLY A 45 -12.65 1.76 -16.12
CA GLY A 45 -13.86 1.39 -16.87
C GLY A 45 -13.73 0.10 -17.70
N GLU A 46 -12.52 -0.43 -17.86
CA GLU A 46 -12.24 -1.67 -18.59
C GLU A 46 -12.35 -2.92 -17.70
N VAL A 47 -12.57 -2.74 -16.39
CA VAL A 47 -12.81 -3.85 -15.47
C VAL A 47 -14.04 -4.63 -15.93
N GLU A 48 -13.89 -5.96 -16.01
CA GLU A 48 -14.98 -6.85 -16.41
C GLU A 48 -16.22 -6.61 -15.53
N LYS A 49 -17.38 -6.40 -16.15
CA LYS A 49 -18.62 -6.05 -15.44
C LYS A 49 -19.01 -7.07 -14.36
N SER A 50 -18.67 -8.35 -14.55
CA SER A 50 -18.89 -9.43 -13.58
C SER A 50 -18.13 -9.23 -12.27
N ARG A 51 -17.06 -8.44 -12.27
CA ARG A 51 -16.20 -8.16 -11.12
C ARG A 51 -16.72 -7.01 -10.27
N ILE A 52 -17.52 -6.12 -10.84
CA ILE A 52 -18.02 -4.91 -10.16
C ILE A 52 -18.76 -5.25 -8.85
N PRO A 53 -19.72 -6.21 -8.80
CA PRO A 53 -20.41 -6.52 -7.55
C PRO A 53 -19.46 -6.97 -6.43
N VAL A 54 -18.40 -7.71 -6.78
CA VAL A 54 -17.41 -8.18 -5.81
C VAL A 54 -16.54 -7.02 -5.31
N LEU A 55 -16.13 -6.12 -6.21
CA LEU A 55 -15.36 -4.93 -5.86
C LEU A 55 -16.16 -3.96 -4.99
N ASP A 56 -17.45 -3.76 -5.28
CA ASP A 56 -18.35 -2.94 -4.48
C ASP A 56 -18.50 -3.51 -3.07
N SER A 57 -18.71 -4.82 -2.94
CA SER A 57 -18.79 -5.50 -1.63
C SER A 57 -17.52 -5.29 -0.78
N ILE A 58 -16.34 -5.28 -1.40
CA ILE A 58 -15.07 -5.01 -0.70
C ILE A 58 -14.99 -3.55 -0.30
N ALA A 59 -15.29 -2.63 -1.22
CA ALA A 59 -15.27 -1.19 -0.96
C ALA A 59 -16.21 -0.84 0.20
N GLU A 60 -17.42 -1.37 0.20
CA GLU A 60 -18.36 -1.20 1.30
C GLU A 60 -17.83 -1.77 2.62
N SER A 61 -17.19 -2.94 2.60
CA SER A 61 -16.61 -3.54 3.80
C SER A 61 -15.48 -2.68 4.38
N ILE A 62 -14.65 -2.09 3.51
CA ILE A 62 -13.60 -1.13 3.89
C ILE A 62 -14.25 0.13 4.50
N ILE A 63 -15.28 0.67 3.88
CA ILE A 63 -15.99 1.87 4.39
C ILE A 63 -16.61 1.57 5.77
N ARG A 64 -17.26 0.43 5.93
CA ARG A 64 -17.87 -0.01 7.20
C ARG A 64 -16.82 -0.19 8.30
N ALA A 65 -15.72 -0.88 8.01
CA ALA A 65 -14.63 -1.08 8.98
C ALA A 65 -14.01 0.26 9.39
N LYS A 66 -13.74 1.15 8.43
CA LYS A 66 -13.21 2.49 8.72
C LYS A 66 -14.17 3.32 9.56
N LYS A 67 -15.47 3.30 9.28
CA LYS A 67 -16.48 4.00 10.08
C LYS A 67 -16.55 3.47 11.51
N LYS A 68 -16.40 2.15 11.69
CA LYS A 68 -16.52 1.50 13.00
C LYS A 68 -15.25 1.62 13.85
N TYR A 69 -14.07 1.51 13.24
CA TYR A 69 -12.79 1.37 13.96
C TYR A 69 -11.79 2.50 13.69
N GLY A 70 -12.16 3.52 12.90
CA GLY A 70 -11.28 4.61 12.45
C GLY A 70 -10.30 4.21 11.34
N LYS A 71 -10.08 2.91 11.15
CA LYS A 71 -9.14 2.32 10.20
C LYS A 71 -9.67 1.05 9.57
N SER A 72 -9.09 0.64 8.45
CA SER A 72 -9.34 -0.66 7.83
C SER A 72 -8.05 -1.44 7.67
N LYS A 73 -8.04 -2.67 8.18
CA LYS A 73 -6.99 -3.65 7.93
C LYS A 73 -7.51 -4.65 6.89
N ILE A 74 -6.79 -4.85 5.80
CA ILE A 74 -7.21 -5.75 4.72
C ILE A 74 -6.12 -6.80 4.51
N LEU A 75 -6.48 -8.07 4.68
CA LEU A 75 -5.61 -9.22 4.45
C LEU A 75 -5.97 -9.86 3.11
N LEU A 76 -5.04 -9.75 2.15
CA LEU A 76 -5.17 -10.35 0.83
C LEU A 76 -4.67 -11.79 0.88
N VAL A 77 -5.55 -12.76 0.62
CA VAL A 77 -5.23 -14.18 0.74
C VAL A 77 -5.18 -14.82 -0.65
N CYS A 78 -4.16 -15.65 -0.89
CA CYS A 78 -4.15 -16.60 -2.00
C CYS A 78 -3.67 -17.97 -1.50
N THR A 79 -3.53 -18.97 -2.38
CA THR A 79 -3.11 -20.32 -1.95
C THR A 79 -1.75 -20.31 -1.27
N HIS A 80 -0.70 -19.85 -1.95
CA HIS A 80 0.70 -20.04 -1.51
C HIS A 80 1.39 -18.77 -0.98
N ASN A 81 0.67 -17.64 -0.88
CA ASN A 81 1.25 -16.31 -0.64
C ASN A 81 2.48 -15.99 -1.51
N SER A 82 2.50 -16.47 -2.75
CA SER A 82 3.70 -16.38 -3.59
C SER A 82 3.62 -15.22 -4.59
N ARG A 83 2.44 -14.91 -5.11
CA ARG A 83 2.24 -14.00 -6.25
C ARG A 83 1.09 -13.02 -6.06
N ARG A 84 -0.13 -13.55 -6.19
CA ARG A 84 -1.35 -12.76 -6.37
C ARG A 84 -1.65 -11.85 -5.18
N SER A 85 -1.59 -12.40 -3.97
CA SER A 85 -1.84 -11.65 -2.73
C SER A 85 -0.80 -10.55 -2.49
N HIS A 86 0.46 -10.76 -2.87
CA HIS A 86 1.51 -9.74 -2.84
C HIS A 86 1.21 -8.59 -3.79
N ILE A 87 0.86 -8.90 -5.04
CA ILE A 87 0.49 -7.88 -6.04
C ILE A 87 -0.72 -7.09 -5.57
N ALA A 88 -1.74 -7.77 -5.04
CA ALA A 88 -2.96 -7.13 -4.53
C ALA A 88 -2.70 -6.24 -3.30
N GLN A 89 -1.86 -6.69 -2.36
CA GLN A 89 -1.46 -5.89 -1.20
C GLN A 89 -0.84 -4.57 -1.65
N MET A 90 0.13 -4.63 -2.57
CA MET A 90 0.84 -3.44 -3.04
C MET A 90 -0.07 -2.50 -3.83
N TRP A 91 -0.93 -3.02 -4.70
CA TRP A 91 -1.83 -2.17 -5.48
C TRP A 91 -2.96 -1.57 -4.65
N LEU A 92 -3.47 -2.27 -3.64
CA LEU A 92 -4.45 -1.70 -2.72
C LEU A 92 -3.83 -0.59 -1.86
N GLU A 93 -2.59 -0.81 -1.38
CA GLU A 93 -1.84 0.23 -0.66
C GLU A 93 -1.59 1.45 -1.55
N THR A 94 -1.10 1.23 -2.78
CA THR A 94 -0.87 2.29 -3.75
C THR A 94 -2.16 3.03 -4.11
N ALA A 95 -3.29 2.34 -4.27
CA ALA A 95 -4.58 2.98 -4.53
C ALA A 95 -5.02 3.85 -3.36
N ALA A 96 -4.88 3.37 -2.12
CA ALA A 96 -5.19 4.16 -0.93
C ALA A 96 -4.34 5.44 -0.86
N LEU A 97 -3.03 5.35 -1.14
CA LEU A 97 -2.14 6.50 -1.20
C LEU A 97 -2.50 7.45 -2.36
N TYR A 98 -2.73 6.91 -3.56
CA TYR A 98 -3.04 7.67 -4.78
C TYR A 98 -4.33 8.49 -4.63
N TYR A 99 -5.38 7.89 -4.10
CA TYR A 99 -6.67 8.55 -3.84
C TYR A 99 -6.73 9.24 -2.47
N LYS A 100 -5.61 9.32 -1.74
CA LYS A 100 -5.48 9.96 -0.42
C LYS A 100 -6.47 9.43 0.63
N VAL A 101 -6.81 8.14 0.53
CA VAL A 101 -7.64 7.43 1.50
C VAL A 101 -6.77 6.98 2.68
N LYS A 102 -6.87 7.73 3.78
CA LYS A 102 -6.08 7.49 5.00
C LYS A 102 -6.57 6.29 5.82
N GLU A 103 -5.73 5.79 6.71
CA GLU A 103 -6.03 4.69 7.66
C GLU A 103 -6.41 3.37 6.97
N ILE A 104 -5.75 3.08 5.85
CA ILE A 104 -5.82 1.80 5.15
C ILE A 104 -4.50 1.06 5.39
N TYR A 105 -4.60 -0.16 5.89
CA TYR A 105 -3.45 -1.03 6.17
C TYR A 105 -3.64 -2.34 5.43
N THR A 106 -2.67 -2.70 4.58
CA THR A 106 -2.76 -3.89 3.74
C THR A 106 -1.77 -4.95 4.20
N PHE A 107 -2.20 -6.19 4.11
CA PHE A 107 -1.45 -7.37 4.50
C PHE A 107 -1.64 -8.45 3.44
N SER A 108 -0.79 -9.47 3.46
CA SER A 108 -1.02 -10.65 2.63
C SER A 108 -0.69 -11.93 3.36
N GLY A 109 -1.39 -12.99 2.98
CA GLY A 109 -1.18 -14.32 3.53
C GLY A 109 -1.52 -15.42 2.54
N GLY A 110 -1.24 -16.64 2.97
CA GLY A 110 -1.43 -17.88 2.22
C GLY A 110 -2.16 -18.91 3.06
N ILE A 111 -2.86 -19.83 2.42
CA ILE A 111 -3.30 -21.07 3.08
C ILE A 111 -2.06 -21.96 3.31
N GLU A 112 -1.15 -21.96 2.34
CA GLU A 112 0.14 -22.62 2.33
C GLU A 112 1.27 -21.59 2.15
N VAL A 113 2.48 -21.97 2.55
CA VAL A 113 3.68 -21.13 2.45
C VAL A 113 4.66 -21.78 1.49
N THR A 114 5.14 -20.97 0.56
CA THR A 114 6.26 -21.33 -0.33
C THR A 114 7.30 -20.22 -0.25
N ALA A 115 7.59 -19.57 -1.37
CA ALA A 115 8.46 -18.41 -1.46
C ALA A 115 7.75 -17.29 -2.18
N ALA A 116 8.05 -16.05 -1.82
CA ALA A 116 7.66 -14.89 -2.62
C ALA A 116 8.26 -15.02 -4.03
N ASN A 117 7.41 -15.06 -5.06
CA ASN A 117 7.84 -15.31 -6.42
C ASN A 117 8.55 -14.07 -6.97
N LYS A 118 9.83 -14.22 -7.33
CA LYS A 118 10.62 -13.13 -7.92
C LYS A 118 9.94 -12.47 -9.13
N ARG A 119 9.18 -13.19 -9.96
CA ARG A 119 8.49 -12.58 -11.12
C ARG A 119 7.40 -11.60 -10.72
N ALA A 120 6.73 -11.83 -9.58
CA ALA A 120 5.74 -10.89 -9.04
C ALA A 120 6.44 -9.62 -8.53
N ILE A 121 7.57 -9.77 -7.84
CA ILE A 121 8.39 -8.64 -7.39
C ILE A 121 8.94 -7.85 -8.59
N ASP A 122 9.48 -8.54 -9.59
CA ASP A 122 9.97 -7.92 -10.82
C ASP A 122 8.85 -7.19 -11.57
N ALA A 123 7.61 -7.69 -11.51
CA ALA A 123 6.44 -7.01 -12.10
C ALA A 123 6.14 -5.68 -11.39
N LEU A 124 6.22 -5.65 -10.06
CA LEU A 124 6.11 -4.41 -9.29
C LEU A 124 7.27 -3.45 -9.64
N GLY A 125 8.50 -3.94 -9.73
CA GLY A 125 9.64 -3.13 -10.20
C GLY A 125 9.42 -2.56 -11.62
N ARG A 126 8.85 -3.34 -12.53
CA ARG A 126 8.47 -2.86 -13.88
C ARG A 126 7.39 -1.80 -13.84
N ALA A 127 6.43 -1.88 -12.92
CA ALA A 127 5.42 -0.83 -12.72
C ALA A 127 5.99 0.45 -12.07
N GLY A 128 7.19 0.40 -11.49
CA GLY A 128 7.90 1.56 -10.95
C GLY A 128 8.03 1.59 -9.42
N PHE A 129 7.61 0.52 -8.74
CA PHE A 129 7.93 0.36 -7.31
C PHE A 129 9.44 0.20 -7.13
N ASN A 130 9.98 0.77 -6.05
CA ASN A 130 11.35 0.49 -5.65
C ASN A 130 11.36 -0.86 -4.91
N THR A 131 12.18 -1.79 -5.36
CA THR A 131 12.26 -3.15 -4.79
C THR A 131 13.69 -3.47 -4.37
N SER A 132 13.87 -3.98 -3.16
CA SER A 132 15.11 -4.57 -2.68
C SER A 132 14.84 -5.91 -1.97
N VAL A 133 15.89 -6.68 -1.72
CA VAL A 133 15.81 -7.98 -1.05
C VAL A 133 16.86 -8.03 0.06
N SER A 134 16.46 -8.40 1.27
CA SER A 134 17.37 -8.40 2.43
C SER A 134 18.17 -9.71 2.56
N ASN A 135 17.62 -10.83 2.09
CA ASN A 135 18.19 -12.17 2.21
C ASN A 135 18.06 -12.97 0.88
N LYS A 136 18.74 -12.49 -0.17
CA LYS A 136 18.60 -12.98 -1.56
C LYS A 136 18.70 -14.50 -1.76
N ASN A 137 19.45 -15.20 -0.90
CA ASN A 137 19.71 -16.64 -1.01
C ASN A 137 18.84 -17.50 -0.07
N SER A 138 17.85 -16.91 0.60
CA SER A 138 16.88 -17.64 1.43
C SER A 138 15.90 -18.44 0.56
N GLU A 139 15.41 -19.58 1.07
CA GLU A 139 14.29 -20.31 0.45
C GLU A 139 13.00 -19.48 0.42
N ASN A 140 12.83 -18.59 1.40
CA ASN A 140 11.74 -17.61 1.44
C ASN A 140 12.34 -16.19 1.57
N PRO A 141 12.71 -15.56 0.44
CA PRO A 141 13.29 -14.23 0.46
C PRO A 141 12.29 -13.18 0.96
N ILE A 142 12.82 -12.21 1.69
CA ILE A 142 12.13 -11.05 2.22
C ILE A 142 12.45 -9.87 1.30
N TYR A 143 11.41 -9.39 0.64
CA TYR A 143 11.45 -8.25 -0.25
C TYR A 143 10.95 -7.00 0.48
N MET A 144 11.66 -5.91 0.26
CA MET A 144 11.29 -4.58 0.72
C MET A 144 10.81 -3.80 -0.49
N ILE A 145 9.57 -3.33 -0.44
CA ILE A 145 8.92 -2.62 -1.55
C ILE A 145 8.39 -1.29 -1.05
N THR A 146 8.67 -0.21 -1.78
CA THR A 146 8.12 1.12 -1.50
C THR A 146 7.67 1.79 -2.80
N GLN A 147 6.63 2.62 -2.70
CA GLN A 147 6.15 3.48 -3.77
C GLN A 147 7.15 4.60 -4.12
N GLY A 148 8.18 4.83 -3.30
CA GLY A 148 9.14 5.92 -3.47
C GLY A 148 8.84 7.11 -2.56
N GLY A 149 9.58 8.21 -2.76
CA GLY A 149 9.39 9.52 -2.08
C GLY A 149 8.82 9.43 -0.67
N GLY A 150 9.62 8.95 0.29
CA GLY A 150 9.31 8.94 1.73
C GLY A 150 8.14 8.05 2.20
N HIS A 151 7.47 7.32 1.31
CA HIS A 151 6.46 6.33 1.71
C HIS A 151 7.07 5.15 2.48
N SER A 152 6.30 4.63 3.43
CA SER A 152 6.67 3.45 4.21
C SER A 152 7.01 2.25 3.33
N THR A 153 7.96 1.44 3.80
CA THR A 153 8.37 0.23 3.10
C THR A 153 7.49 -0.94 3.52
N SER A 154 6.82 -1.54 2.55
CA SER A 154 6.11 -2.80 2.70
C SER A 154 7.06 -3.99 2.64
N ILE A 155 6.92 -4.92 3.59
CA ILE A 155 7.74 -6.14 3.72
C ILE A 155 6.94 -7.32 3.18
N LEU A 156 7.43 -7.93 2.09
CA LEU A 156 6.79 -9.06 1.43
C LEU A 156 7.66 -10.32 1.52
N TYR A 157 7.10 -11.38 2.07
CA TYR A 157 7.62 -12.74 2.10
C TYR A 157 6.44 -13.69 2.22
N SER A 158 6.61 -14.95 1.80
CA SER A 158 5.52 -15.91 1.87
C SER A 158 5.22 -16.27 3.33
N LYS A 159 3.97 -16.08 3.78
CA LYS A 159 3.51 -16.41 5.13
C LYS A 159 2.07 -16.87 5.15
N LYS A 160 1.66 -17.57 6.22
CA LYS A 160 0.26 -17.99 6.37
C LYS A 160 -0.63 -16.80 6.68
N TYR A 161 -1.92 -16.92 6.38
CA TYR A 161 -2.89 -15.88 6.69
C TYR A 161 -3.02 -15.61 8.21
N ASP A 162 -2.71 -16.60 9.05
CA ASP A 162 -2.72 -16.52 10.51
C ASP A 162 -1.33 -16.25 11.13
N ASP A 163 -0.33 -15.90 10.32
CA ASP A 163 1.01 -15.48 10.77
C ASP A 163 0.94 -14.27 11.72
N SER A 164 1.85 -14.18 12.69
CA SER A 164 1.88 -13.13 13.70
C SER A 164 2.05 -11.72 13.14
N GLN A 165 2.55 -11.58 11.91
CA GLN A 165 2.66 -10.30 11.21
C GLN A 165 1.35 -9.85 10.55
N ASN A 166 0.32 -10.71 10.54
CA ASN A 166 -1.01 -10.41 10.01
C ASN A 166 -1.96 -9.99 11.13
N PRO A 167 -3.04 -9.24 10.83
CA PRO A 167 -4.01 -8.87 11.84
C PRO A 167 -4.80 -10.09 12.33
N HIS A 168 -4.95 -10.20 13.65
CA HIS A 168 -5.75 -11.26 14.28
C HIS A 168 -7.20 -10.84 14.60
N GLU A 169 -7.49 -9.55 14.50
CA GLU A 169 -8.82 -8.99 14.79
C GLU A 169 -9.11 -7.75 13.94
N ASN A 170 -10.40 -7.46 13.77
CA ASN A 170 -10.90 -6.24 13.12
C ASN A 170 -10.29 -6.01 11.72
N PHE A 171 -10.21 -7.07 10.93
CA PHE A 171 -9.70 -7.04 9.57
C PHE A 171 -10.68 -7.65 8.57
N ILE A 172 -10.52 -7.29 7.31
CA ILE A 172 -11.25 -7.85 6.17
C ILE A 172 -10.34 -8.88 5.52
N ALA A 173 -10.80 -10.12 5.43
CA ALA A 173 -10.10 -11.18 4.70
C ALA A 173 -10.64 -11.25 3.27
N CYS A 174 -9.77 -11.02 2.30
CA CYS A 174 -10.10 -11.06 0.88
C CYS A 174 -9.54 -12.36 0.28
N ASN A 175 -10.38 -13.40 0.18
CA ASN A 175 -10.05 -14.67 -0.47
C ASN A 175 -10.83 -14.83 -1.79
N GLY A 176 -10.27 -15.52 -2.79
CA GLY A 176 -10.94 -15.78 -4.07
C GLY A 176 -11.04 -14.59 -5.03
N LEU A 177 -10.35 -13.48 -4.71
CA LEU A 177 -10.35 -12.25 -5.50
C LEU A 177 -9.30 -12.20 -6.61
N LEU A 178 -8.44 -13.21 -6.69
CA LEU A 178 -7.27 -13.24 -7.57
C LEU A 178 -7.11 -14.60 -8.23
#